data_AF-A0A0H5CHB8-F1
#
_entry.id   AF-A0A0H5CHB8-F1
#
_cell.length_a   1.000
_cell.length_b   1.000
_cell.length_c   1.000
_cell.angle_alpha   90.00
_cell.angle_beta   90.00
_cell.angle_gamma   90.00
#
_symmetry.space_group_name_H-M   'P 1'
#
loop_
_entity.id
_entity.type
_entity.pdbx_description
1 polymer ?
#
loop_
_entity_poly.entity_id
_entity_poly.type
_entity_poly.pdbx_seq_one_letter_code
_entity_poly.pdbx_strand_id
1 'polypeptide(L)'
;MSISAQQCPTCAAHYDERCRGRQGSPRLAHFRRVLAAIIVPVVPIMVGWISADDREELTNHLIDDVLSKSLSDADSGSRDDGREDTGSDTRSVDVEYVWRRLLYAERVAWRLYRLITDKHLGLDLSDAGVDADRLARKVGDLYGLVCDANRTQAPMNPGDTPAVITTAINRVRGAAVDAELPPAPTPAPDAPTWTIRYHPHGGYAATLTAGRSDTGPHRGWGYAPTPRSAAATVAGFTPHHSPTIVLSPQPPVPVHLVDPSTDSDLSTHGQYVRDLLEERGTIYDQHLHACEDAARLLRARGVDEYLAERVALLNATEPQLEHAQIVCEDQDPANHDHKGSFNTTLWVPTRLVAATDHPTWGDFSGHRQDMLRQITQGLADATDLHAFTARLFTDEINLLHTPAWAGPIYRVGLNGNHRVHTARLLNLPWLAVTVIHAKPPPAWQSWSMASVESRWAQTHWNEKWSHRRHALIEGLIRRGIIDAEFDDNPNLFSRTVHCTRLPAPWLVRAPELAASANAFYENLYPGALATLGIPQHIGTDASAWTRWLTSDAH
;
A
#
# COMPACT_ATOMS: atom_id res chain seq x y z
N MET A 1 -18.46 -73.71 17.63
CA MET A 1 -18.54 -72.74 16.52
C MET A 1 -18.27 -71.36 17.14
N SER A 2 -17.03 -70.86 17.29
CA SER A 2 -16.17 -70.16 16.30
C SER A 2 -16.96 -69.11 15.48
N ILE A 3 -16.68 -67.80 15.55
CA ILE A 3 -15.53 -67.09 14.92
C ILE A 3 -15.03 -65.85 15.73
N SER A 4 -13.70 -65.82 15.94
CA SER A 4 -12.67 -64.74 15.95
C SER A 4 -12.89 -63.29 16.43
N ALA A 5 -11.95 -62.85 17.29
CA ALA A 5 -11.63 -61.47 17.70
C ALA A 5 -10.47 -60.86 16.85
N GLN A 6 -10.39 -59.51 16.77
CA GLN A 6 -9.24 -58.79 16.19
C GLN A 6 -8.34 -58.22 17.29
N GLN A 7 -7.02 -58.46 17.18
CA GLN A 7 -5.97 -58.19 18.18
C GLN A 7 -5.04 -57.04 17.76
N CYS A 8 -4.33 -56.45 18.74
CA CYS A 8 -3.27 -55.44 18.58
C CYS A 8 -1.99 -56.02 17.92
N PRO A 9 -1.40 -55.35 16.90
CA PRO A 9 -0.33 -55.90 16.07
C PRO A 9 1.04 -56.09 16.76
N THR A 10 1.28 -55.50 17.94
CA THR A 10 2.55 -55.69 18.68
C THR A 10 2.50 -56.88 19.64
N CYS A 11 1.31 -57.39 19.95
CA CYS A 11 1.10 -58.46 20.95
C CYS A 11 0.77 -59.82 20.31
N ALA A 12 0.69 -59.92 18.98
CA ALA A 12 0.34 -61.14 18.27
C ALA A 12 1.49 -62.19 18.21
N ALA A 13 2.67 -61.87 18.75
CA ALA A 13 3.84 -62.74 18.72
C ALA A 13 4.04 -63.61 19.97
N HIS A 14 3.27 -63.41 21.05
CA HIS A 14 3.37 -64.24 22.26
C HIS A 14 1.97 -64.52 22.83
N TYR A 15 1.57 -65.79 22.74
CA TYR A 15 0.35 -66.29 23.39
C TYR A 15 0.57 -66.40 24.90
N ASP A 16 -0.45 -65.97 25.65
CA ASP A 16 -0.56 -65.97 27.10
C ASP A 16 0.39 -65.03 27.85
N GLU A 17 -0.05 -63.76 28.01
CA GLU A 17 -0.06 -63.07 29.30
C GLU A 17 -0.73 -61.69 29.16
N ARG A 18 -1.70 -61.38 30.01
CA ARG A 18 -2.29 -60.03 30.09
C ARG A 18 -1.21 -59.07 30.56
N CYS A 19 -0.96 -58.02 29.79
CA CYS A 19 0.04 -56.98 30.08
C CYS A 19 -0.26 -56.28 31.42
N ARG A 20 0.35 -56.76 32.52
CA ARG A 20 0.29 -56.15 33.86
C ARG A 20 1.71 -55.92 34.36
N GLY A 21 1.97 -54.74 34.94
CA GLY A 21 3.18 -54.52 35.73
C GLY A 21 3.12 -55.27 37.06
N ARG A 22 4.28 -55.48 37.71
CA ARG A 22 4.47 -56.28 38.95
C ARG A 22 3.60 -55.86 40.17
N GLN A 23 2.83 -54.77 40.08
CA GLN A 23 1.95 -54.25 41.15
C GLN A 23 0.57 -53.73 40.67
N GLY A 24 0.10 -54.05 39.45
CA GLY A 24 -1.31 -53.87 39.09
C GLY A 24 -1.86 -52.44 38.86
N SER A 25 -1.04 -51.40 38.76
CA SER A 25 -1.48 -50.04 38.42
C SER A 25 -1.38 -49.72 36.90
N PRO A 26 -2.26 -48.85 36.34
CA PRO A 26 -2.20 -48.44 34.93
C PRO A 26 -0.97 -47.58 34.62
N ARG A 27 -0.36 -47.79 33.44
CA ARG A 27 0.90 -47.17 33.01
C ARG A 27 0.76 -45.66 32.75
N LEU A 28 0.97 -44.84 33.78
CA LEU A 28 1.36 -43.41 33.68
C LEU A 28 2.74 -43.19 33.03
N ALA A 29 3.50 -44.27 32.78
CA ALA A 29 4.85 -44.23 32.23
C ALA A 29 4.93 -43.91 30.73
N HIS A 30 3.85 -44.10 29.97
CA HIS A 30 3.86 -43.72 28.54
C HIS A 30 3.59 -42.22 28.37
N PHE A 31 2.72 -41.66 29.22
CA PHE A 31 2.48 -40.22 29.28
C PHE A 31 3.74 -39.47 29.71
N ARG A 32 4.46 -39.93 30.74
CA ARG A 32 5.76 -39.34 31.14
C ARG A 32 6.85 -39.40 30.06
N ARG A 33 6.89 -40.45 29.23
CA ARG A 33 7.88 -40.56 28.13
C ARG A 33 7.50 -39.71 26.91
N VAL A 34 6.21 -39.57 26.62
CA VAL A 34 5.71 -38.65 25.59
C VAL A 34 5.87 -37.20 26.05
N LEU A 35 5.55 -36.90 27.31
CA LEU A 35 5.77 -35.59 27.93
C LEU A 35 7.27 -35.25 28.00
N ALA A 36 8.15 -36.19 28.35
CA ALA A 36 9.60 -35.97 28.36
C ALA A 36 10.19 -35.80 26.94
N ALA A 37 9.72 -36.55 25.94
CA ALA A 37 10.14 -36.37 24.55
C ALA A 37 9.63 -35.04 23.93
N ILE A 38 8.57 -34.46 24.50
CA ILE A 38 8.03 -33.16 24.14
C ILE A 38 8.70 -32.01 24.93
N ILE A 39 9.01 -32.23 26.22
CA ILE A 39 9.55 -31.22 27.14
C ILE A 39 11.06 -31.02 26.95
N VAL A 40 11.86 -32.08 26.72
CA VAL A 40 13.34 -31.99 26.60
C VAL A 40 13.83 -30.97 25.55
N PRO A 41 13.23 -30.81 24.36
CA PRO A 41 13.60 -29.73 23.44
C PRO A 41 13.03 -28.34 23.81
N VAL A 42 12.11 -28.28 24.78
CA VAL A 42 11.36 -27.07 25.16
C VAL A 42 11.89 -26.45 26.47
N VAL A 43 12.63 -27.19 27.32
CA VAL A 43 13.25 -26.69 28.57
C VAL A 43 14.20 -25.49 28.36
N PRO A 44 15.02 -25.39 27.30
CA PRO A 44 15.86 -24.21 27.08
C PRO A 44 15.06 -22.91 26.84
N ILE A 45 13.75 -23.03 26.53
CA ILE A 45 12.88 -21.93 26.12
C ILE A 45 11.86 -21.53 27.22
N MET A 46 11.60 -22.39 28.22
CA MET A 46 10.40 -22.23 29.08
C MET A 46 10.55 -21.76 30.53
N VAL A 47 11.73 -21.69 31.18
CA VAL A 47 11.72 -21.68 32.67
C VAL A 47 12.56 -20.59 33.34
N GLY A 48 11.91 -19.47 33.68
CA GLY A 48 12.42 -18.45 34.60
C GLY A 48 12.20 -18.74 36.09
N TRP A 49 11.78 -19.96 36.47
CA TRP A 49 11.27 -20.29 37.81
C TRP A 49 12.06 -21.43 38.51
N ILE A 50 13.14 -21.95 37.89
CA ILE A 50 14.05 -22.96 38.49
C ILE A 50 15.25 -22.25 39.14
N SER A 51 15.81 -22.82 40.21
CA SER A 51 17.01 -22.29 40.87
C SER A 51 18.20 -22.20 39.89
N ALA A 52 19.19 -21.34 40.17
CA ALA A 52 20.34 -21.17 39.28
C ALA A 52 21.23 -22.42 39.23
N ASP A 53 21.36 -23.13 40.35
CA ASP A 53 22.28 -24.26 40.52
C ASP A 53 21.80 -25.51 39.74
N ASP A 54 20.48 -25.77 39.73
CA ASP A 54 19.89 -26.88 38.96
C ASP A 54 19.88 -26.62 37.44
N ARG A 55 19.96 -25.35 37.02
CA ARG A 55 20.10 -24.96 35.60
C ARG A 55 21.52 -25.18 35.10
N GLU A 56 22.52 -24.97 35.96
CA GLU A 56 23.93 -25.14 35.64
C GLU A 56 24.31 -26.62 35.53
N GLU A 57 23.84 -27.47 36.44
CA GLU A 57 24.07 -28.93 36.40
C GLU A 57 23.45 -29.59 35.15
N LEU A 58 22.24 -29.17 34.76
CA LEU A 58 21.55 -29.68 33.57
C LEU A 58 22.15 -29.16 32.25
N THR A 59 22.68 -27.93 32.25
CA THR A 59 23.36 -27.33 31.10
C THR A 59 24.71 -28.00 30.84
N ASN A 60 25.49 -28.26 31.90
CA ASN A 60 26.79 -28.92 31.80
C ASN A 60 26.66 -30.37 31.28
N HIS A 61 25.62 -31.11 31.69
CA HIS A 61 25.40 -32.47 31.19
C HIS A 61 25.00 -32.53 29.70
N LEU A 62 24.38 -31.48 29.16
CA LEU A 62 23.97 -31.38 27.75
C LEU A 62 25.08 -30.83 26.85
N ILE A 63 25.93 -29.95 27.38
CA ILE A 63 27.17 -29.51 26.72
C ILE A 63 28.11 -30.70 26.51
N ASP A 64 28.24 -31.57 27.51
CA ASP A 64 29.10 -32.76 27.42
C ASP A 64 28.61 -33.79 26.38
N ASP A 65 27.30 -33.95 26.14
CA ASP A 65 26.79 -34.91 25.14
C ASP A 65 26.77 -34.36 23.70
N VAL A 66 26.81 -33.03 23.53
CA VAL A 66 26.93 -32.36 22.22
C VAL A 66 28.40 -32.17 21.81
N LEU A 67 29.30 -31.88 22.76
CA LEU A 67 30.74 -31.79 22.52
C LEU A 67 31.40 -33.17 22.39
N SER A 68 30.95 -34.19 23.13
CA SER A 68 31.50 -35.55 23.01
C SER A 68 31.13 -36.25 21.69
N LYS A 69 30.02 -35.86 21.03
CA LYS A 69 29.63 -36.38 19.71
C LYS A 69 30.11 -35.55 18.51
N SER A 70 30.52 -34.30 18.73
CA SER A 70 31.12 -33.48 17.66
C SER A 70 32.66 -33.59 17.61
N LEU A 71 33.30 -34.17 18.62
CA LEU A 71 34.74 -34.47 18.64
C LEU A 71 35.08 -35.93 18.31
N SER A 72 34.09 -36.83 18.27
CA SER A 72 34.33 -38.25 17.89
C SER A 72 34.25 -38.52 16.39
N ASP A 73 33.70 -37.61 15.59
CA ASP A 73 33.59 -37.75 14.12
C ASP A 73 34.58 -36.85 13.34
N ALA A 74 35.49 -36.15 14.02
CA ALA A 74 36.49 -35.28 13.40
C ALA A 74 37.96 -35.71 13.65
N ASP A 75 38.22 -36.82 14.33
CA ASP A 75 39.59 -37.24 14.70
C ASP A 75 40.04 -38.59 14.11
N SER A 76 39.78 -38.78 12.81
CA SER A 76 40.55 -39.74 12.01
C SER A 76 40.67 -39.29 10.54
N GLY A 77 41.54 -38.30 10.28
CA GLY A 77 41.90 -37.98 8.90
C GLY A 77 42.71 -36.71 8.62
N SER A 78 44.00 -36.72 8.97
CA SER A 78 45.11 -36.08 8.22
C SER A 78 45.36 -34.55 8.34
N ARG A 79 46.41 -34.22 9.11
CA ARG A 79 47.54 -33.27 8.86
C ARG A 79 47.20 -31.86 8.35
N ASP A 80 47.43 -30.82 9.17
CA ASP A 80 48.74 -30.14 9.34
C ASP A 80 49.17 -29.38 8.09
N ASP A 81 48.91 -28.07 8.05
CA ASP A 81 49.94 -27.06 7.84
C ASP A 81 49.40 -25.66 8.18
N GLY A 82 50.12 -24.99 9.09
CA GLY A 82 49.71 -23.78 9.77
C GLY A 82 49.53 -22.56 8.86
N ARG A 83 48.51 -21.77 9.19
CA ARG A 83 48.42 -20.38 8.78
C ARG A 83 47.99 -19.55 9.98
N GLU A 84 48.90 -18.71 10.45
CA GLU A 84 48.67 -17.74 11.52
C GLU A 84 47.57 -16.78 11.09
N ASP A 85 46.48 -16.81 11.85
CA ASP A 85 45.29 -15.99 11.70
C ASP A 85 45.53 -14.65 12.39
N THR A 86 46.08 -13.69 11.65
CA THR A 86 46.16 -12.29 12.09
C THR A 86 44.84 -11.59 11.80
N GLY A 87 43.95 -11.64 12.80
CA GLY A 87 43.12 -10.53 13.27
C GLY A 87 42.47 -9.62 12.22
N SER A 88 41.27 -9.99 11.77
CA SER A 88 40.10 -9.09 11.73
C SER A 88 38.81 -9.87 11.43
N ASP A 89 38.61 -11.04 12.02
CA ASP A 89 37.42 -11.83 11.70
C ASP A 89 36.27 -11.46 12.64
N THR A 90 35.60 -10.36 12.31
CA THR A 90 34.21 -10.13 12.72
C THR A 90 33.42 -11.34 12.25
N ARG A 91 33.26 -12.34 13.14
CA ARG A 91 32.46 -13.55 12.90
C ARG A 91 31.07 -13.12 12.46
N SER A 92 30.87 -13.05 11.15
CA SER A 92 29.57 -12.82 10.55
C SER A 92 28.65 -13.95 11.02
N VAL A 93 27.48 -13.59 11.54
CA VAL A 93 26.46 -14.59 11.90
C VAL A 93 26.24 -15.50 10.69
N ASP A 94 26.39 -16.81 10.86
CA ASP A 94 26.04 -17.78 9.82
C ASP A 94 24.52 -17.80 9.66
N VAL A 95 24.04 -16.93 8.77
CA VAL A 95 22.61 -16.74 8.49
C VAL A 95 21.98 -18.05 8.02
N GLU A 96 22.71 -18.88 7.27
CA GLU A 96 22.20 -20.16 6.79
C GLU A 96 22.00 -21.16 7.94
N TYR A 97 22.93 -21.20 8.89
CA TYR A 97 22.77 -22.01 10.10
C TYR A 97 21.58 -21.55 10.95
N VAL A 98 21.48 -20.25 11.25
CA VAL A 98 20.37 -19.67 12.03
C VAL A 98 19.03 -19.95 11.33
N TRP A 99 18.97 -19.76 10.02
CA TRP A 99 17.83 -20.09 9.18
C TRP A 99 17.38 -21.55 9.36
N ARG A 100 18.29 -22.51 9.18
CA ARG A 100 17.98 -23.95 9.27
C ARG A 100 17.45 -24.31 10.66
N ARG A 101 17.97 -23.69 11.72
CA ARG A 101 17.52 -23.91 13.10
C ARG A 101 16.13 -23.33 13.36
N LEU A 102 15.81 -22.14 12.87
CA LEU A 102 14.49 -21.53 13.03
C LEU A 102 13.41 -22.33 12.28
N LEU A 103 13.67 -22.75 11.04
CA LEU A 103 12.74 -23.60 10.29
C LEU A 103 12.48 -24.95 10.99
N TYR A 104 13.52 -25.55 11.60
CA TYR A 104 13.35 -26.77 12.36
C TYR A 104 12.47 -26.54 13.61
N ALA A 105 12.73 -25.46 14.36
CA ALA A 105 11.97 -25.10 15.54
C ALA A 105 10.49 -24.82 15.21
N GLU A 106 10.22 -24.09 14.12
CA GLU A 106 8.86 -23.80 13.66
C GLU A 106 8.09 -25.09 13.32
N ARG A 107 8.72 -26.02 12.59
CA ARG A 107 8.12 -27.32 12.25
C ARG A 107 7.81 -28.16 13.50
N VAL A 108 8.70 -28.14 14.50
CA VAL A 108 8.48 -28.84 15.76
C VAL A 108 7.31 -28.21 16.52
N ALA A 109 7.25 -26.88 16.61
CA ALA A 109 6.15 -26.16 17.28
C ALA A 109 4.79 -26.44 16.62
N TRP A 110 4.70 -26.39 15.29
CA TRP A 110 3.47 -26.74 14.57
C TRP A 110 3.06 -28.20 14.75
N ARG A 111 4.02 -29.12 14.79
CA ARG A 111 3.75 -30.53 15.06
C ARG A 111 3.21 -30.72 16.48
N LEU A 112 3.78 -30.03 17.47
CA LEU A 112 3.28 -30.04 18.85
C LEU A 112 1.87 -29.47 18.95
N TYR A 113 1.60 -28.32 18.33
CA TYR A 113 0.26 -27.74 18.26
C TYR A 113 -0.76 -28.73 17.69
N ARG A 114 -0.47 -29.34 16.53
CA ARG A 114 -1.36 -30.33 15.91
C ARG A 114 -1.60 -31.55 16.78
N LEU A 115 -0.56 -32.04 17.46
CA LEU A 115 -0.70 -33.16 18.39
C LEU A 115 -1.56 -32.75 19.59
N ILE A 116 -1.30 -31.61 20.22
CA ILE A 116 -1.99 -31.16 21.44
C ILE A 116 -3.47 -30.84 21.19
N THR A 117 -3.79 -30.30 20.01
CA THR A 117 -5.16 -29.96 19.59
C THR A 117 -5.94 -31.13 18.99
N ASP A 118 -5.33 -32.32 18.91
CA ASP A 118 -6.01 -33.51 18.40
C ASP A 118 -7.12 -33.96 19.38
N LYS A 119 -8.37 -33.85 18.91
CA LYS A 119 -9.57 -34.22 19.67
C LYS A 119 -9.59 -35.69 20.09
N HIS A 120 -8.78 -36.54 19.47
CA HIS A 120 -8.68 -37.96 19.79
C HIS A 120 -7.84 -38.28 21.04
N LEU A 121 -7.10 -37.30 21.60
CA LEU A 121 -6.31 -37.50 22.82
C LEU A 121 -7.14 -37.60 24.10
N GLY A 122 -8.40 -37.13 24.09
CA GLY A 122 -9.30 -37.19 25.25
C GLY A 122 -8.82 -36.38 26.47
N LEU A 123 -7.88 -35.45 26.29
CA LEU A 123 -7.36 -34.53 27.30
C LEU A 123 -7.63 -33.10 26.84
N ASP A 124 -8.07 -32.23 27.73
CA ASP A 124 -8.17 -30.80 27.45
C ASP A 124 -6.78 -30.16 27.67
N LEU A 125 -6.12 -29.85 26.56
CA LEU A 125 -4.82 -29.18 26.53
C LEU A 125 -4.91 -27.84 25.80
N SER A 126 -6.08 -27.21 25.80
CA SER A 126 -6.36 -26.00 25.02
C SER A 126 -5.34 -24.89 25.32
N ASP A 127 -4.99 -24.67 26.58
CA ASP A 127 -3.98 -23.67 26.99
C ASP A 127 -2.58 -23.98 26.43
N ALA A 128 -2.16 -25.25 26.49
CA ALA A 128 -0.88 -25.68 25.91
C ALA A 128 -0.89 -25.58 24.37
N GLY A 129 -2.05 -25.77 23.74
CA GLY A 129 -2.24 -25.52 22.31
C GLY A 129 -2.09 -24.04 21.97
N VAL A 130 -2.68 -23.14 22.76
CA VAL A 130 -2.52 -21.68 22.59
C VAL A 130 -1.07 -21.25 22.76
N ASP A 131 -0.34 -21.78 23.74
CA ASP A 131 1.07 -21.47 23.94
C ASP A 131 1.97 -22.03 22.82
N ALA A 132 1.67 -23.23 22.31
CA ALA A 132 2.38 -23.82 21.17
C ALA A 132 2.16 -23.02 19.87
N ASP A 133 0.94 -22.57 19.60
CA ASP A 133 0.63 -21.67 18.48
C ASP A 133 1.36 -20.32 18.63
N ARG A 134 1.32 -19.72 19.82
CA ARG A 134 2.04 -18.47 20.12
C ARG A 134 3.55 -18.62 19.89
N LEU A 135 4.14 -19.74 20.30
CA LEU A 135 5.55 -20.02 20.07
C LEU A 135 5.85 -20.22 18.58
N ALA A 136 5.04 -20.99 17.87
CA ALA A 136 5.20 -21.20 16.43
C ALA A 136 5.19 -19.88 15.67
N ARG A 137 4.24 -18.98 15.99
CA ARG A 137 4.18 -17.63 15.42
C ARG A 137 5.41 -16.81 15.75
N LYS A 138 5.85 -16.77 17.01
CA LYS A 138 7.08 -16.04 17.40
C LYS A 138 8.33 -16.54 16.66
N VAL A 139 8.46 -17.85 16.45
CA VAL A 139 9.56 -18.43 15.67
C VAL A 139 9.45 -18.03 14.20
N GLY A 140 8.24 -18.07 13.63
CA GLY A 140 7.95 -17.61 12.28
C GLY A 140 8.27 -16.12 12.09
N ASP A 141 7.88 -15.27 13.04
CA ASP A 141 8.17 -13.83 13.03
C ASP A 141 9.67 -13.55 13.07
N LEU A 142 10.41 -14.26 13.94
CA LEU A 142 11.87 -14.15 14.02
C LEU A 142 12.54 -14.64 12.73
N TYR A 143 12.03 -15.72 12.13
CA TYR A 143 12.49 -16.22 10.84
C TYR A 143 12.27 -15.17 9.73
N GLY A 144 11.08 -14.58 9.66
CA GLY A 144 10.77 -13.49 8.73
C GLY A 144 11.73 -12.31 8.91
N LEU A 145 11.98 -11.92 10.15
CA LEU A 145 12.90 -10.84 10.50
C LEU A 145 14.34 -11.10 10.03
N VAL A 146 14.86 -12.32 10.21
CA VAL A 146 16.19 -12.70 9.72
C VAL A 146 16.24 -12.71 8.19
N CYS A 147 15.17 -13.18 7.52
CA CYS A 147 15.07 -13.14 6.06
C CYS A 147 15.10 -11.70 5.54
N ASP A 148 14.39 -10.79 6.20
CA ASP A 148 14.35 -9.38 5.84
C ASP A 148 15.68 -8.66 6.12
N ALA A 149 16.35 -8.97 7.25
CA ALA A 149 17.70 -8.49 7.51
C ALA A 149 18.68 -8.92 6.43
N ASN A 150 18.64 -10.19 6.03
CA ASN A 150 19.50 -10.71 4.97
C ASN A 150 19.19 -10.04 3.62
N ARG A 151 17.91 -9.89 3.26
CA ARG A 151 17.49 -9.25 1.99
C ARG A 151 17.90 -7.79 1.93
N THR A 152 17.79 -7.07 3.04
CA THR A 152 18.16 -5.65 3.14
C THR A 152 19.63 -5.43 3.43
N GLN A 153 20.39 -6.51 3.68
CA GLN A 153 21.78 -6.44 4.16
C GLN A 153 21.92 -5.62 5.45
N ALA A 154 20.90 -5.63 6.31
CA ALA A 154 20.94 -4.94 7.59
C ALA A 154 21.95 -5.64 8.52
N PRO A 155 22.79 -4.87 9.25
CA PRO A 155 23.76 -5.47 10.15
C PRO A 155 23.06 -6.22 11.29
N MET A 156 23.53 -7.43 11.57
CA MET A 156 23.08 -8.26 12.69
C MET A 156 24.30 -8.76 13.47
N ASN A 157 24.30 -8.54 14.78
CA ASN A 157 25.37 -8.99 15.68
C ASN A 157 24.85 -10.09 16.62
N PRO A 158 25.74 -11.00 17.08
CA PRO A 158 25.41 -11.93 18.14
C PRO A 158 24.87 -11.20 19.39
N GLY A 159 23.71 -11.62 19.88
CA GLY A 159 23.05 -11.02 21.05
C GLY A 159 22.07 -9.90 20.73
N ASP A 160 21.93 -9.48 19.47
CA ASP A 160 20.91 -8.51 19.08
C ASP A 160 19.49 -9.06 19.36
N THR A 161 18.66 -8.21 19.97
CA THR A 161 17.25 -8.53 20.18
C THR A 161 16.45 -8.31 18.88
N PRO A 162 15.27 -8.92 18.73
CA PRO A 162 14.41 -8.67 17.56
C PRO A 162 14.16 -7.18 17.30
N ALA A 163 13.96 -6.38 18.35
CA ALA A 163 13.75 -4.93 18.23
C ALA A 163 14.96 -4.18 17.65
N VAL A 164 16.18 -4.60 18.01
CA VAL A 164 17.43 -4.03 17.46
C VAL A 164 17.55 -4.38 15.98
N ILE A 165 17.28 -5.65 15.61
CA ILE A 165 17.31 -6.11 14.21
C ILE A 165 16.26 -5.37 13.38
N THR A 166 15.02 -5.26 13.85
CA THR A 166 13.95 -4.49 13.18
C THR A 166 14.35 -3.03 12.98
N THR A 167 14.97 -2.41 13.99
CA THR A 167 15.43 -1.02 13.90
C THR A 167 16.52 -0.86 12.83
N ALA A 168 17.44 -1.82 12.71
CA ALA A 168 18.48 -1.84 11.68
C ALA A 168 17.88 -2.03 10.28
N ILE A 169 16.96 -2.99 10.10
CA ILE A 169 16.22 -3.20 8.84
C ILE A 169 15.50 -1.93 8.42
N ASN A 170 14.71 -1.32 9.32
CA ASN A 170 13.93 -0.14 9.01
C ASN A 170 14.79 1.08 8.69
N ARG A 171 16.01 1.17 9.25
CA ARG A 171 16.97 2.21 8.87
C ARG A 171 17.43 2.03 7.42
N VAL A 172 17.78 0.81 7.02
CA VAL A 172 18.22 0.54 5.65
C VAL A 172 17.08 0.75 4.65
N ARG A 173 15.88 0.22 4.94
CA ARG A 173 14.68 0.42 4.11
C ARG A 173 14.30 1.90 4.00
N GLY A 174 14.35 2.66 5.09
CA GLY A 174 14.07 4.09 5.09
C GLY A 174 15.07 4.89 4.26
N ALA A 175 16.35 4.54 4.34
CA ALA A 175 17.39 5.13 3.48
C ALA A 175 17.17 4.82 2.00
N ALA A 176 16.76 3.59 1.66
CA ALA A 176 16.42 3.20 0.29
C ALA A 176 15.22 3.99 -0.25
N VAL A 177 14.15 4.12 0.54
CA VAL A 177 12.99 4.97 0.19
C VAL A 177 13.45 6.41 -0.09
N ASP A 178 14.21 7.01 0.82
CA ASP A 178 14.66 8.41 0.69
C ASP A 178 15.61 8.64 -0.50
N ALA A 179 16.40 7.63 -0.87
CA ALA A 179 17.32 7.68 -2.01
C ALA A 179 16.59 7.61 -3.36
N GLU A 180 15.46 6.90 -3.43
CA GLU A 180 14.63 6.79 -4.64
C GLU A 180 13.72 8.02 -4.86
N LEU A 181 13.60 8.91 -3.87
CA LEU A 181 12.77 10.11 -4.01
C LEU A 181 13.36 11.06 -5.07
N PRO A 182 12.55 11.60 -5.99
CA PRO A 182 13.03 12.63 -6.89
C PRO A 182 13.51 13.85 -6.08
N PRO A 183 14.53 14.57 -6.57
CA PRO A 183 14.93 15.81 -5.95
C PRO A 183 13.74 16.77 -5.89
N ALA A 184 13.60 17.48 -4.78
CA ALA A 184 12.55 18.48 -4.66
C ALA A 184 12.77 19.54 -5.75
N PRO A 185 11.76 19.82 -6.60
CA PRO A 185 11.85 20.91 -7.56
C PRO A 185 12.12 22.23 -6.82
N THR A 186 12.88 23.12 -7.46
CA THR A 186 13.13 24.45 -6.89
C THR A 186 11.82 25.23 -6.90
N PRO A 187 11.29 25.63 -5.73
CA PRO A 187 10.02 26.34 -5.67
C PRO A 187 10.14 27.73 -6.32
N ALA A 188 9.05 28.19 -6.94
CA ALA A 188 8.96 29.57 -7.41
C ALA A 188 9.04 30.56 -6.22
N PRO A 189 9.49 31.82 -6.42
CA PRO A 189 9.60 32.79 -5.34
C PRO A 189 8.30 33.07 -4.56
N ASP A 190 7.16 32.89 -5.21
CA ASP A 190 5.80 33.07 -4.69
C ASP A 190 5.12 31.75 -4.31
N ALA A 191 5.85 30.63 -4.33
CA ALA A 191 5.29 29.32 -4.04
C ALA A 191 4.74 29.24 -2.61
N PRO A 192 3.59 28.56 -2.41
CA PRO A 192 3.03 28.34 -1.08
C PRO A 192 4.03 27.59 -0.18
N THR A 193 4.04 27.92 1.10
CA THR A 193 4.91 27.25 2.09
C THR A 193 4.09 26.34 2.99
N TRP A 194 4.36 25.04 2.93
CA TRP A 194 3.75 24.03 3.79
C TRP A 194 4.71 23.64 4.91
N THR A 195 4.23 23.70 6.15
CA THR A 195 4.92 23.14 7.30
C THR A 195 4.33 21.77 7.62
N ILE A 196 5.16 20.74 7.64
CA ILE A 196 4.78 19.35 7.94
C ILE A 196 5.28 18.98 9.33
N ARG A 197 4.35 18.51 10.16
CA ARG A 197 4.63 17.86 11.43
C ARG A 197 4.51 16.35 11.26
N TYR A 198 5.65 15.68 11.22
CA TYR A 198 5.75 14.23 11.08
C TYR A 198 5.84 13.54 12.44
N HIS A 199 5.14 12.41 12.61
CA HIS A 199 5.10 11.67 13.86
C HIS A 199 5.83 10.31 13.75
N PRO A 200 6.36 9.75 14.86
CA PRO A 200 7.09 8.49 14.86
C PRO A 200 6.30 7.26 14.36
N HIS A 201 4.97 7.35 14.31
CA HIS A 201 4.07 6.31 13.79
C HIS A 201 3.72 6.52 12.30
N GLY A 202 4.48 7.35 11.57
CA GLY A 202 4.33 7.55 10.12
C GLY A 202 3.21 8.51 9.70
N GLY A 203 2.31 8.86 10.62
CA GLY A 203 1.29 9.88 10.39
C GLY A 203 1.92 11.28 10.34
N TYR A 204 1.39 12.16 9.50
CA TYR A 204 1.79 13.57 9.48
C TYR A 204 0.59 14.50 9.28
N ALA A 205 0.74 15.72 9.79
CA ALA A 205 -0.15 16.84 9.49
C ALA A 205 0.63 17.90 8.72
N ALA A 206 0.04 18.46 7.68
CA ALA A 206 0.62 19.54 6.90
C ALA A 206 -0.25 20.79 7.03
N THR A 207 0.35 21.96 7.21
CA THR A 207 -0.36 23.23 7.32
C THR A 207 0.26 24.25 6.37
N LEU A 208 -0.58 24.94 5.62
CA LEU A 208 -0.17 26.06 4.78
C LEU A 208 0.14 27.28 5.66
N THR A 209 1.39 27.72 5.64
CA THR A 209 1.91 28.80 6.51
C THR A 209 2.15 30.11 5.77
N ALA A 210 2.29 30.09 4.45
CA ALA A 210 2.37 31.27 3.60
C ALA A 210 1.82 30.96 2.19
N GLY A 211 1.33 31.98 1.47
CA GLY A 211 0.77 31.81 0.12
C GLY A 211 -0.66 31.24 0.10
N ARG A 212 -1.51 31.67 1.05
CA ARG A 212 -2.91 31.23 1.12
C ARG A 212 -3.69 31.73 -0.11
N SER A 213 -4.41 30.82 -0.75
CA SER A 213 -5.45 31.14 -1.76
C SER A 213 -6.83 30.88 -1.18
N ASP A 214 -7.86 31.54 -1.71
CA ASP A 214 -9.25 31.37 -1.24
C ASP A 214 -9.84 29.99 -1.58
N THR A 215 -9.22 29.27 -2.51
CA THR A 215 -9.69 27.97 -3.02
C THR A 215 -8.82 26.78 -2.60
N GLY A 216 -7.61 27.06 -2.13
CA GLY A 216 -6.61 26.03 -1.85
C GLY A 216 -6.77 25.43 -0.46
N PRO A 217 -6.29 24.19 -0.25
CA PRO A 217 -6.30 23.60 1.08
C PRO A 217 -5.41 24.36 2.05
N HIS A 218 -5.80 24.41 3.32
CA HIS A 218 -5.00 25.07 4.37
C HIS A 218 -4.38 24.07 5.34
N ARG A 219 -4.98 22.90 5.48
CA ARG A 219 -4.47 21.80 6.30
C ARG A 219 -4.78 20.48 5.64
N GLY A 220 -3.82 19.57 5.71
CA GLY A 220 -4.01 18.19 5.32
C GLY A 220 -3.32 17.25 6.30
N TRP A 221 -3.55 15.97 6.12
CA TRP A 221 -3.00 14.91 6.93
C TRP A 221 -2.74 13.69 6.07
N GLY A 222 -1.93 12.77 6.54
CA GLY A 222 -1.73 11.54 5.80
C GLY A 222 -0.70 10.65 6.44
N TYR A 223 -0.21 9.73 5.64
CA TYR A 223 0.80 8.77 6.05
C TYR A 223 1.95 8.77 5.06
N ALA A 224 3.17 8.64 5.56
CA ALA A 224 4.34 8.35 4.74
C ALA A 224 5.38 7.55 5.54
N PRO A 225 6.15 6.65 4.88
CA PRO A 225 7.13 5.78 5.54
C PRO A 225 8.30 6.55 6.16
N THR A 226 8.59 7.75 5.65
CA THR A 226 9.67 8.63 6.10
C THR A 226 9.25 10.09 6.08
N PRO A 227 9.92 10.98 6.84
CA PRO A 227 9.67 12.42 6.79
C PRO A 227 9.90 13.04 5.40
N ARG A 228 10.91 12.59 4.66
CA ARG A 228 11.16 13.06 3.29
C ARG A 228 10.09 12.56 2.32
N SER A 229 9.59 11.34 2.52
CA SER A 229 8.46 10.82 1.74
C SER A 229 7.17 11.61 2.03
N ALA A 230 6.94 12.07 3.26
CA ALA A 230 5.84 13.01 3.57
C ALA A 230 5.99 14.32 2.79
N ALA A 231 7.18 14.92 2.80
CA ALA A 231 7.47 16.12 2.04
C ALA A 231 7.24 15.94 0.54
N ALA A 232 7.72 14.82 -0.03
CA ALA A 232 7.52 14.49 -1.43
C ALA A 232 6.04 14.23 -1.78
N THR A 233 5.26 13.63 -0.87
CA THR A 233 3.81 13.42 -1.04
C THR A 233 3.07 14.75 -1.10
N VAL A 234 3.36 15.68 -0.18
CA VAL A 234 2.74 17.02 -0.18
C VAL A 234 3.16 17.83 -1.41
N ALA A 235 4.43 17.76 -1.81
CA ALA A 235 4.90 18.40 -3.04
C ALA A 235 4.22 17.82 -4.30
N GLY A 236 4.05 16.49 -4.34
CA GLY A 236 3.38 15.77 -5.44
C GLY A 236 1.89 16.08 -5.59
N PHE A 237 1.25 16.58 -4.53
CA PHE A 237 -0.14 17.07 -4.58
C PHE A 237 -0.30 18.31 -5.47
N THR A 238 0.74 19.15 -5.59
CA THR A 238 0.72 20.40 -6.36
C THR A 238 1.85 20.44 -7.39
N PRO A 239 1.90 19.49 -8.34
CA PRO A 239 3.05 19.32 -9.21
C PRO A 239 3.26 20.50 -10.18
N HIS A 240 2.18 21.23 -10.48
CA HIS A 240 2.17 22.41 -11.37
C HIS A 240 2.67 23.69 -10.67
N HIS A 241 2.65 23.72 -9.33
CA HIS A 241 3.16 24.83 -8.51
C HIS A 241 3.85 24.26 -7.28
N SER A 242 5.07 23.76 -7.47
CA SER A 242 5.79 23.07 -6.41
C SER A 242 5.97 23.95 -5.17
N PRO A 243 5.48 23.51 -4.01
CA PRO A 243 5.52 24.30 -2.78
C PRO A 243 6.92 24.31 -2.17
N THR A 244 7.18 25.31 -1.33
CA THR A 244 8.25 25.21 -0.34
C THR A 244 7.76 24.31 0.81
N ILE A 245 8.53 23.27 1.15
CA ILE A 245 8.20 22.35 2.25
C ILE A 245 9.16 22.55 3.42
N VAL A 246 8.61 22.71 4.63
CA VAL A 246 9.36 22.80 5.89
C VAL A 246 8.96 21.66 6.81
N LEU A 247 9.92 20.84 7.24
CA LEU A 247 9.70 19.83 8.28
C LEU A 247 9.89 20.46 9.66
N SER A 248 8.89 20.34 10.54
CA SER A 248 8.95 20.89 11.91
C SER A 248 8.29 19.94 12.94
N PRO A 249 9.06 19.40 13.91
CA PRO A 249 10.49 19.58 14.09
C PRO A 249 11.31 18.95 12.95
N GLN A 250 12.59 19.30 12.87
CA GLN A 250 13.51 18.63 11.95
C GLN A 250 13.56 17.12 12.29
N PRO A 251 13.49 16.24 11.29
CA PRO A 251 13.47 14.81 11.53
C PRO A 251 14.79 14.33 12.15
N PRO A 252 14.74 13.32 13.04
CA PRO A 252 15.96 12.73 13.57
C PRO A 252 16.75 12.04 12.46
N VAL A 253 18.08 12.14 12.56
CA VAL A 253 19.01 11.38 11.71
C VAL A 253 19.68 10.34 12.62
N PRO A 254 19.65 9.04 12.27
CA PRO A 254 19.14 8.45 11.03
C PRO A 254 17.61 8.28 10.99
N VAL A 255 17.05 8.32 9.78
CA VAL A 255 15.62 8.08 9.51
C VAL A 255 15.33 6.59 9.56
N HIS A 256 14.19 6.22 10.13
CA HIS A 256 13.67 4.85 10.14
C HIS A 256 12.40 4.79 9.30
N LEU A 257 12.25 3.73 8.51
CA LEU A 257 10.98 3.40 7.89
C LEU A 257 9.96 3.04 8.97
N VAL A 258 8.76 3.58 8.82
CA VAL A 258 7.60 3.25 9.63
C VAL A 258 6.57 2.59 8.73
N ASP A 259 5.92 1.53 9.21
CA ASP A 259 4.79 0.89 8.53
C ASP A 259 3.47 1.57 8.96
N PRO A 260 2.43 1.57 8.11
CA PRO A 260 1.16 2.22 8.46
C PRO A 260 0.47 1.48 9.60
N SER A 261 -0.04 2.23 10.57
CA SER A 261 -0.81 1.71 11.70
C SER A 261 -2.09 2.53 11.90
N THR A 262 -2.97 2.07 12.79
CA THR A 262 -4.15 2.86 13.20
C THR A 262 -3.76 4.20 13.82
N ASP A 263 -2.61 4.27 14.47
CA ASP A 263 -2.10 5.50 15.10
C ASP A 263 -1.62 6.51 14.03
N SER A 264 -1.34 6.06 12.80
CA SER A 264 -1.02 6.92 11.67
C SER A 264 -2.18 7.81 11.22
N ASP A 265 -3.42 7.51 11.62
CA ASP A 265 -4.57 8.34 11.28
C ASP A 265 -4.60 9.65 12.08
N LEU A 266 -4.21 10.74 11.41
CA LEU A 266 -4.28 12.10 11.94
C LEU A 266 -5.43 12.91 11.34
N SER A 267 -6.51 12.26 10.89
CA SER A 267 -7.70 12.94 10.36
C SER A 267 -8.27 14.01 11.29
N THR A 268 -8.14 13.83 12.61
CA THR A 268 -8.49 14.83 13.64
C THR A 268 -7.71 16.14 13.58
N HIS A 269 -6.56 16.15 12.91
CA HIS A 269 -5.72 17.33 12.72
C HIS A 269 -5.95 18.00 11.35
N GLY A 270 -6.78 17.38 10.52
CA GLY A 270 -7.17 17.85 9.20
C GLY A 270 -8.11 19.05 9.19
N GLN A 271 -8.34 19.59 8.00
CA GLN A 271 -9.49 20.45 7.72
C GLN A 271 -10.70 19.56 7.40
N TYR A 272 -11.88 19.89 7.91
CA TYR A 272 -13.11 19.19 7.57
C TYR A 272 -13.94 19.95 6.54
N VAL A 273 -14.81 19.24 5.83
CA VAL A 273 -15.78 19.85 4.88
C VAL A 273 -16.62 20.92 5.59
N ARG A 274 -17.07 20.66 6.82
CA ARG A 274 -17.86 21.65 7.60
C ARG A 274 -17.11 22.96 7.80
N ASP A 275 -15.78 22.91 8.01
CA ASP A 275 -14.98 24.09 8.28
C ASP A 275 -14.95 24.99 7.03
N LEU A 276 -14.86 24.40 5.82
CA LEU A 276 -14.96 25.15 4.56
C LEU A 276 -16.33 25.81 4.35
N LEU A 277 -17.41 25.16 4.80
CA LEU A 277 -18.76 25.70 4.69
C LEU A 277 -19.00 26.84 5.69
N GLU A 278 -18.35 26.79 6.85
CA GLU A 278 -18.41 27.83 7.88
C GLU A 278 -17.65 29.11 7.47
N GLU A 279 -16.57 28.98 6.68
CA GLU A 279 -15.77 30.13 6.20
C GLU A 279 -16.57 31.08 5.30
N ARG A 280 -17.59 30.59 4.57
CA ARG A 280 -18.49 31.37 3.69
C ARG A 280 -17.79 32.37 2.78
N GLY A 281 -16.68 31.96 2.15
CA GLY A 281 -15.94 32.78 1.21
C GLY A 281 -16.59 32.89 -0.18
N THR A 282 -15.92 33.58 -1.11
CA THR A 282 -16.39 33.84 -2.48
C THR A 282 -16.86 32.58 -3.23
N ILE A 283 -16.19 31.44 -3.02
CA ILE A 283 -16.54 30.17 -3.69
C ILE A 283 -17.85 29.59 -3.16
N TYR A 284 -18.09 29.73 -1.87
CA TYR A 284 -19.36 29.33 -1.26
C TYR A 284 -20.51 30.18 -1.81
N ASP A 285 -20.31 31.49 -1.95
CA ASP A 285 -21.30 32.40 -2.54
C ASP A 285 -21.59 32.05 -4.01
N GLN A 286 -20.55 31.74 -4.80
CA GLN A 286 -20.74 31.27 -6.17
C GLN A 286 -21.54 29.97 -6.24
N HIS A 287 -21.27 29.02 -5.32
CA HIS A 287 -22.03 27.78 -5.23
C HIS A 287 -23.50 28.05 -4.87
N LEU A 288 -23.76 28.91 -3.90
CA LEU A 288 -25.12 29.28 -3.50
C LEU A 288 -25.90 29.95 -4.64
N HIS A 289 -25.27 30.87 -5.36
CA HIS A 289 -25.91 31.52 -6.50
C HIS A 289 -26.28 30.51 -7.59
N ALA A 290 -25.40 29.53 -7.86
CA ALA A 290 -25.73 28.44 -8.79
C ALA A 290 -26.88 27.56 -8.28
N CYS A 291 -26.95 27.30 -6.97
CA CYS A 291 -28.08 26.61 -6.35
C CYS A 291 -29.39 27.40 -6.50
N GLU A 292 -29.37 28.73 -6.33
CA GLU A 292 -30.53 29.59 -6.54
C GLU A 292 -31.05 29.51 -7.98
N ASP A 293 -30.16 29.61 -8.95
CA ASP A 293 -30.50 29.54 -10.37
C ASP A 293 -31.04 28.16 -10.75
N ALA A 294 -30.40 27.09 -10.28
CA ALA A 294 -30.87 25.72 -10.49
C ALA A 294 -32.25 25.51 -9.84
N ALA A 295 -32.47 25.96 -8.60
CA ALA A 295 -33.77 25.87 -7.94
C ALA A 295 -34.88 26.60 -8.72
N ARG A 296 -34.57 27.78 -9.28
CA ARG A 296 -35.51 28.55 -10.12
C ARG A 296 -35.88 27.77 -11.39
N LEU A 297 -34.90 27.18 -12.07
CA LEU A 297 -35.13 26.37 -13.28
C LEU A 297 -35.95 25.11 -12.97
N LEU A 298 -35.61 24.40 -11.90
CA LEU A 298 -36.32 23.18 -11.48
C LEU A 298 -37.79 23.45 -11.15
N ARG A 299 -38.08 24.57 -10.47
CA ARG A 299 -39.47 24.98 -10.19
C ARG A 299 -40.26 25.35 -11.45
N ALA A 300 -39.59 25.92 -12.45
CA ALA A 300 -40.24 26.32 -13.70
C ALA A 300 -40.54 25.14 -14.64
N ARG A 301 -39.64 24.14 -14.68
CA ARG A 301 -39.68 23.03 -15.65
C ARG A 301 -40.13 21.69 -15.09
N GLY A 302 -40.09 21.53 -13.77
CA GLY A 302 -40.25 20.23 -13.12
C GLY A 302 -38.94 19.42 -13.10
N VAL A 303 -38.75 18.66 -12.02
CA VAL A 303 -37.50 17.93 -11.75
C VAL A 303 -37.23 16.82 -12.77
N ASP A 304 -38.25 16.02 -13.08
CA ASP A 304 -38.07 14.80 -13.88
C ASP A 304 -37.73 15.13 -15.36
N GLU A 305 -38.42 16.11 -15.94
CA GLU A 305 -38.13 16.59 -17.30
C GLU A 305 -36.72 17.19 -17.39
N TYR A 306 -36.37 18.04 -16.43
CA TYR A 306 -35.05 18.67 -16.39
C TYR A 306 -33.92 17.65 -16.29
N LEU A 307 -34.04 16.67 -15.37
CA LEU A 307 -33.01 15.65 -15.21
C LEU A 307 -32.84 14.80 -16.47
N ALA A 308 -33.93 14.38 -17.11
CA ALA A 308 -33.86 13.58 -18.34
C ALA A 308 -33.11 14.30 -19.46
N GLU A 309 -33.40 15.58 -19.69
CA GLU A 309 -32.70 16.40 -20.69
C GLU A 309 -31.22 16.56 -20.33
N ARG A 310 -30.91 16.89 -19.07
CA ARG A 310 -29.53 17.12 -18.63
C ARG A 310 -28.69 15.85 -18.70
N VAL A 311 -29.26 14.69 -18.40
CA VAL A 311 -28.59 13.39 -18.56
C VAL A 311 -28.23 13.14 -20.01
N ALA A 312 -29.18 13.33 -20.94
CA ALA A 312 -28.93 13.13 -22.37
C ALA A 312 -27.84 14.09 -22.89
N LEU A 313 -27.95 15.38 -22.53
CA LEU A 313 -27.01 16.40 -22.95
C LEU A 313 -25.60 16.13 -22.41
N LEU A 314 -25.47 15.90 -21.10
CA LEU A 314 -24.16 15.75 -20.46
C LEU A 314 -23.41 14.53 -20.97
N ASN A 315 -24.08 13.39 -21.16
CA ASN A 315 -23.44 12.20 -21.74
C ASN A 315 -23.07 12.37 -23.23
N ALA A 316 -23.72 13.28 -23.95
CA ALA A 316 -23.39 13.57 -25.35
C ALA A 316 -22.22 14.57 -25.50
N THR A 317 -22.10 15.55 -24.60
CA THR A 317 -21.12 16.65 -24.74
C THR A 317 -19.93 16.54 -23.81
N GLU A 318 -20.11 15.99 -22.61
CA GLU A 318 -19.09 15.88 -21.56
C GLU A 318 -19.19 14.50 -20.86
N PRO A 319 -19.04 13.39 -21.61
CA PRO A 319 -19.03 12.05 -21.03
C PRO A 319 -17.91 11.90 -20.00
N GLN A 320 -18.09 10.98 -19.05
CA GLN A 320 -17.02 10.62 -18.12
C GLN A 320 -15.84 10.01 -18.88
N LEU A 321 -14.64 10.14 -18.31
CA LEU A 321 -13.45 9.50 -18.84
C LEU A 321 -13.59 7.98 -18.76
N GLU A 322 -13.58 7.33 -19.93
CA GLU A 322 -13.62 5.88 -20.02
C GLU A 322 -12.38 5.28 -19.35
N HIS A 323 -12.56 4.17 -18.61
CA HIS A 323 -11.49 3.49 -17.90
C HIS A 323 -10.73 4.36 -16.88
N ALA A 324 -11.36 5.41 -16.33
CA ALA A 324 -10.70 6.30 -15.39
C ALA A 324 -10.05 5.58 -14.20
N GLN A 325 -10.62 4.46 -13.74
CA GLN A 325 -9.99 3.59 -12.74
C GLN A 325 -8.58 3.14 -13.16
N ILE A 326 -8.38 2.70 -14.40
CA ILE A 326 -7.07 2.25 -14.92
C ILE A 326 -6.12 3.46 -15.11
N VAL A 327 -6.66 4.56 -15.63
CA VAL A 327 -5.90 5.79 -15.91
C VAL A 327 -5.39 6.45 -14.64
N CYS A 328 -6.17 6.39 -13.56
CA CYS A 328 -5.93 7.04 -12.28
C CYS A 328 -5.43 6.09 -11.18
N GLU A 329 -5.30 4.79 -11.46
CA GLU A 329 -4.73 3.83 -10.50
C GLU A 329 -3.21 3.93 -10.46
N ASP A 330 -2.66 3.79 -9.26
CA ASP A 330 -1.24 3.64 -9.06
C ASP A 330 -0.78 2.29 -9.61
N GLN A 331 0.37 2.30 -10.29
CA GLN A 331 1.05 1.07 -10.73
C GLN A 331 1.79 0.45 -9.55
N ASP A 332 1.95 -0.89 -9.53
CA ASP A 332 2.68 -1.52 -8.43
C ASP A 332 4.14 -1.02 -8.42
N PRO A 333 4.61 -0.46 -7.29
CA PRO A 333 5.97 0.03 -7.17
C PRO A 333 6.98 -1.10 -7.26
N ALA A 334 8.16 -0.82 -7.79
CA ALA A 334 9.31 -1.72 -7.68
C ALA A 334 9.76 -1.91 -6.23
N ASN A 335 9.68 -0.83 -5.44
CA ASN A 335 9.91 -0.83 -4.02
C ASN A 335 8.58 -0.60 -3.27
N HIS A 336 8.02 -1.66 -2.70
CA HIS A 336 6.74 -1.66 -1.98
C HIS A 336 6.72 -0.81 -0.70
N ASP A 337 7.85 -0.25 -0.30
CA ASP A 337 7.95 0.64 0.85
C ASP A 337 7.49 2.08 0.54
N HIS A 338 7.40 2.45 -0.75
CA HIS A 338 6.81 3.73 -1.17
C HIS A 338 5.29 3.71 -1.01
N LYS A 339 4.84 4.00 0.20
CA LYS A 339 3.42 4.14 0.54
C LYS A 339 3.17 5.53 1.10
N GLY A 340 2.72 6.47 0.27
CA GLY A 340 2.44 7.85 0.68
C GLY A 340 1.00 8.23 0.38
N SER A 341 0.32 8.84 1.35
CA SER A 341 -0.98 9.47 1.13
C SER A 341 -1.04 10.87 1.73
N PHE A 342 -1.80 11.74 1.10
CA PHE A 342 -2.14 13.07 1.57
C PHE A 342 -3.64 13.30 1.38
N ASN A 343 -4.32 13.58 2.48
CA ASN A 343 -5.73 13.88 2.53
C ASN A 343 -5.88 15.34 2.92
N THR A 344 -6.82 16.02 2.27
CA THR A 344 -7.12 17.42 2.58
C THR A 344 -8.53 17.74 2.14
N THR A 345 -9.11 18.82 2.64
CA THR A 345 -10.42 19.29 2.20
C THR A 345 -10.28 20.60 1.44
N LEU A 346 -10.96 20.74 0.31
CA LEU A 346 -10.99 21.96 -0.49
C LEU A 346 -12.27 22.05 -1.34
N TRP A 347 -12.48 23.21 -1.96
CA TRP A 347 -13.45 23.39 -3.03
C TRP A 347 -12.85 22.92 -4.36
N VAL A 348 -13.47 21.91 -4.97
CA VAL A 348 -13.07 21.39 -6.28
C VAL A 348 -14.08 21.84 -7.34
N PRO A 349 -13.65 22.40 -8.48
CA PRO A 349 -14.55 22.66 -9.59
C PRO A 349 -15.17 21.35 -10.08
N THR A 350 -16.50 21.27 -10.13
CA THR A 350 -17.22 20.02 -10.44
C THR A 350 -16.80 19.43 -11.79
N ARG A 351 -16.45 20.28 -12.77
CA ARG A 351 -15.96 19.86 -14.09
C ARG A 351 -14.67 19.05 -14.07
N LEU A 352 -13.86 19.15 -13.00
CA LEU A 352 -12.61 18.39 -12.88
C LEU A 352 -12.82 16.96 -12.37
N VAL A 353 -14.05 16.58 -11.98
CA VAL A 353 -14.38 15.20 -11.65
C VAL A 353 -14.59 14.43 -12.96
N ALA A 354 -13.56 13.70 -13.36
CA ALA A 354 -13.47 12.98 -14.61
C ALA A 354 -14.32 11.71 -14.64
N ALA A 355 -14.51 11.06 -13.49
CA ALA A 355 -15.27 9.83 -13.40
C ALA A 355 -15.80 9.53 -12.00
N THR A 356 -16.73 8.58 -11.96
CA THR A 356 -17.35 8.01 -10.78
C THR A 356 -17.38 6.47 -10.91
N ASP A 357 -17.89 5.76 -9.90
CA ASP A 357 -18.08 4.31 -10.02
C ASP A 357 -19.17 3.91 -11.03
N HIS A 358 -19.94 4.90 -11.52
CA HIS A 358 -20.97 4.72 -12.52
C HIS A 358 -20.59 5.49 -13.79
N PRO A 359 -20.22 4.81 -14.89
CA PRO A 359 -19.56 5.44 -16.03
C PRO A 359 -20.47 6.38 -16.83
N THR A 360 -21.79 6.31 -16.63
CA THR A 360 -22.77 7.13 -17.33
C THR A 360 -23.41 8.10 -16.34
N TRP A 361 -23.43 9.39 -16.68
CA TRP A 361 -24.06 10.40 -15.82
C TRP A 361 -25.55 10.10 -15.65
N GLY A 362 -26.03 10.14 -14.40
CA GLY A 362 -27.42 9.87 -14.03
C GLY A 362 -27.83 8.40 -13.99
N ASP A 363 -26.98 7.45 -14.41
CA ASP A 363 -27.24 6.01 -14.27
C ASP A 363 -26.50 5.45 -13.05
N PHE A 364 -27.20 4.64 -12.26
CA PHE A 364 -26.66 3.96 -11.08
C PHE A 364 -26.91 2.44 -11.13
N SER A 365 -27.29 1.90 -12.29
CA SER A 365 -27.56 0.47 -12.50
C SER A 365 -28.52 -0.13 -11.46
N GLY A 366 -29.57 0.63 -11.12
CA GLY A 366 -30.57 0.25 -10.12
C GLY A 366 -30.18 0.51 -8.66
N HIS A 367 -28.94 0.91 -8.36
CA HIS A 367 -28.55 1.25 -7.00
C HIS A 367 -29.08 2.64 -6.62
N ARG A 368 -30.10 2.68 -5.73
CA ARG A 368 -30.63 3.93 -5.14
C ARG A 368 -30.95 5.03 -6.18
N GLN A 369 -31.45 4.67 -7.37
CA GLN A 369 -31.68 5.62 -8.46
C GLN A 369 -32.56 6.83 -8.07
N ASP A 370 -33.50 6.65 -7.14
CA ASP A 370 -34.34 7.75 -6.64
C ASP A 370 -33.56 8.86 -5.91
N MET A 371 -32.33 8.58 -5.43
CA MET A 371 -31.53 9.57 -4.71
C MET A 371 -31.23 10.80 -5.56
N LEU A 372 -30.97 10.63 -6.86
CA LEU A 372 -30.72 11.75 -7.76
C LEU A 372 -31.92 12.71 -7.79
N ARG A 373 -33.12 12.13 -7.94
CA ARG A 373 -34.39 12.86 -7.91
C ARG A 373 -34.64 13.50 -6.55
N GLN A 374 -34.38 12.78 -5.45
CA GLN A 374 -34.57 13.28 -4.09
C GLN A 374 -33.68 14.49 -3.78
N ILE A 375 -32.39 14.45 -4.13
CA ILE A 375 -31.48 15.58 -3.91
C ILE A 375 -31.94 16.77 -4.76
N THR A 376 -32.28 16.53 -6.03
CA THR A 376 -32.72 17.57 -6.97
C THR A 376 -34.05 18.21 -6.53
N GLN A 377 -35.01 17.41 -6.10
CA GLN A 377 -36.28 17.88 -5.53
C GLN A 377 -36.04 18.65 -4.23
N GLY A 378 -35.12 18.18 -3.39
CA GLY A 378 -34.69 18.89 -2.19
C GLY A 378 -34.16 20.29 -2.47
N LEU A 379 -33.43 20.50 -3.58
CA LEU A 379 -33.01 21.83 -4.02
C LEU A 379 -34.19 22.67 -4.52
N ALA A 380 -35.08 22.08 -5.33
CA ALA A 380 -36.25 22.78 -5.87
C ALA A 380 -37.17 23.33 -4.76
N ASP A 381 -37.33 22.53 -3.69
CA ASP A 381 -38.20 22.84 -2.54
C ASP A 381 -37.49 23.63 -1.43
N ALA A 382 -36.17 23.82 -1.53
CA ALA A 382 -35.39 24.48 -0.49
C ALA A 382 -35.83 25.94 -0.30
N THR A 383 -36.25 26.27 0.92
CA THR A 383 -36.49 27.65 1.38
C THR A 383 -35.24 28.27 2.03
N ASP A 384 -34.31 27.44 2.49
CA ASP A 384 -33.00 27.82 3.01
C ASP A 384 -31.91 27.06 2.24
N LEU A 385 -31.23 27.78 1.35
CA LEU A 385 -30.17 27.20 0.53
C LEU A 385 -28.88 26.95 1.32
N HIS A 386 -28.63 27.68 2.40
CA HIS A 386 -27.49 27.39 3.27
C HIS A 386 -27.68 26.03 3.95
N ALA A 387 -28.86 25.77 4.50
CA ALA A 387 -29.19 24.49 5.09
C ALA A 387 -29.17 23.35 4.06
N PHE A 388 -29.68 23.59 2.86
CA PHE A 388 -29.57 22.63 1.75
C PHE A 388 -28.10 22.33 1.42
N THR A 389 -27.27 23.35 1.21
CA THR A 389 -25.85 23.18 0.87
C THR A 389 -25.09 22.46 1.99
N ALA A 390 -25.33 22.81 3.26
CA ALA A 390 -24.74 22.09 4.39
C ALA A 390 -25.13 20.61 4.39
N ARG A 391 -26.41 20.31 4.13
CA ARG A 391 -26.90 18.92 4.03
C ARG A 391 -26.32 18.17 2.83
N LEU A 392 -26.19 18.85 1.68
CA LEU A 392 -25.61 18.27 0.47
C LEU A 392 -24.19 17.76 0.74
N PHE A 393 -23.42 18.47 1.57
CA PHE A 393 -22.03 18.13 1.89
C PHE A 393 -21.82 17.49 3.27
N THR A 394 -22.90 17.12 3.98
CA THR A 394 -22.79 16.56 5.35
C THR A 394 -22.07 15.21 5.37
N ASP A 395 -22.39 14.29 4.46
CA ASP A 395 -21.54 13.11 4.28
C ASP A 395 -20.48 13.43 3.23
N GLU A 396 -19.23 13.36 3.65
CA GLU A 396 -18.09 13.80 2.85
C GLU A 396 -18.05 13.11 1.48
N ILE A 397 -17.93 13.92 0.43
CA ILE A 397 -17.58 13.44 -0.90
C ILE A 397 -16.08 13.21 -0.92
N ASN A 398 -15.68 11.98 -1.24
CA ASN A 398 -14.27 11.60 -1.33
C ASN A 398 -13.86 11.61 -2.80
N LEU A 399 -12.86 12.42 -3.14
CA LEU A 399 -12.26 12.43 -4.46
C LEU A 399 -10.82 11.90 -4.40
N LEU A 400 -10.47 11.01 -5.32
CA LEU A 400 -9.10 10.59 -5.54
C LEU A 400 -8.43 11.57 -6.53
N HIS A 401 -7.29 12.11 -6.14
CA HIS A 401 -6.53 13.11 -6.89
C HIS A 401 -5.47 12.46 -7.77
N THR A 402 -5.63 12.63 -9.07
CA THR A 402 -4.63 12.24 -10.06
C THR A 402 -3.82 13.47 -10.47
N PRO A 403 -2.53 13.55 -10.09
CA PRO A 403 -1.69 14.69 -10.47
C PRO A 403 -1.52 14.74 -11.98
N ALA A 404 -1.57 15.96 -12.52
CA ALA A 404 -1.24 16.22 -13.92
C ALA A 404 -0.64 17.64 -14.11
N TRP A 405 0.02 17.86 -15.25
CA TRP A 405 0.93 18.99 -15.45
C TRP A 405 0.28 20.36 -15.59
N ALA A 406 -0.93 20.46 -16.14
CA ALA A 406 -1.69 21.71 -16.24
C ALA A 406 -2.63 21.93 -15.05
N GLY A 407 -2.80 20.91 -14.21
CA GLY A 407 -3.78 20.85 -13.13
C GLY A 407 -4.32 19.44 -12.96
N PRO A 408 -4.89 19.08 -11.80
CA PRO A 408 -5.30 17.72 -11.53
C PRO A 408 -6.62 17.33 -12.21
N ILE A 409 -6.87 16.04 -12.25
CA ILE A 409 -8.22 15.48 -12.45
C ILE A 409 -8.59 14.62 -11.25
N TYR A 410 -9.89 14.46 -11.03
CA TYR A 410 -10.41 13.74 -9.88
C TYR A 410 -11.32 12.60 -10.32
N ARG A 411 -11.34 11.52 -9.53
CA ARG A 411 -12.42 10.53 -9.59
C ARG A 411 -13.10 10.41 -8.24
N VAL A 412 -14.37 10.03 -8.22
CA VAL A 412 -15.03 9.68 -6.95
C VAL A 412 -14.35 8.44 -6.38
N GLY A 413 -14.00 8.50 -5.10
CA GLY A 413 -13.51 7.38 -4.31
C GLY A 413 -14.66 6.67 -3.61
N LEU A 414 -14.54 6.45 -2.31
CA LEU A 414 -15.48 5.63 -1.55
C LEU A 414 -16.90 6.20 -1.40
N ASN A 415 -17.10 7.51 -1.58
CA ASN A 415 -18.38 8.15 -1.32
C ASN A 415 -18.60 9.40 -2.17
N GLY A 416 -19.85 9.65 -2.55
CA GLY A 416 -20.27 10.90 -3.20
C GLY A 416 -20.82 10.76 -4.63
N ASN A 417 -20.90 9.54 -5.19
CA ASN A 417 -21.38 9.30 -6.56
C ASN A 417 -22.68 10.07 -6.89
N HIS A 418 -23.74 9.91 -6.08
CA HIS A 418 -25.01 10.60 -6.28
C HIS A 418 -24.89 12.13 -6.25
N ARG A 419 -24.11 12.69 -5.33
CA ARG A 419 -23.93 14.14 -5.16
C ARG A 419 -23.15 14.76 -6.31
N VAL A 420 -22.11 14.06 -6.79
CA VAL A 420 -21.34 14.49 -7.96
C VAL A 420 -22.21 14.45 -9.22
N HIS A 421 -22.98 13.38 -9.43
CA HIS A 421 -23.93 13.30 -10.55
C HIS A 421 -24.94 14.45 -10.48
N THR A 422 -25.55 14.69 -9.32
CA THR A 422 -26.48 15.81 -9.13
C THR A 422 -25.80 17.14 -9.44
N ALA A 423 -24.62 17.41 -8.88
CA ALA A 423 -23.90 18.66 -9.12
C ALA A 423 -23.58 18.88 -10.60
N ARG A 424 -23.14 17.84 -11.33
CA ARG A 424 -22.88 17.92 -12.77
C ARG A 424 -24.15 18.16 -13.58
N LEU A 425 -25.24 17.45 -13.27
CA LEU A 425 -26.52 17.59 -13.98
C LEU A 425 -27.15 18.98 -13.76
N LEU A 426 -27.06 19.51 -12.54
CA LEU A 426 -27.53 20.84 -12.16
C LEU A 426 -26.55 21.97 -12.52
N ASN A 427 -25.40 21.65 -13.12
CA ASN A 427 -24.34 22.60 -13.45
C ASN A 427 -23.85 23.42 -12.22
N LEU A 428 -23.81 22.79 -11.04
CA LEU A 428 -23.23 23.41 -9.86
C LEU A 428 -21.71 23.50 -10.04
N PRO A 429 -21.08 24.67 -9.87
CA PRO A 429 -19.69 24.88 -10.25
C PRO A 429 -18.68 24.26 -9.29
N TRP A 430 -19.05 24.06 -8.03
CA TRP A 430 -18.13 23.70 -6.95
C TRP A 430 -18.65 22.57 -6.08
N LEU A 431 -17.73 21.72 -5.62
CA LEU A 431 -17.96 20.68 -4.63
C LEU A 431 -17.05 20.94 -3.42
N ALA A 432 -17.59 20.92 -2.20
CA ALA A 432 -16.80 20.85 -0.99
C ALA A 432 -16.50 19.36 -0.71
N VAL A 433 -15.22 18.98 -0.76
CA VAL A 433 -14.82 17.57 -0.82
C VAL A 433 -13.59 17.29 0.05
N THR A 434 -13.46 16.04 0.48
CA THR A 434 -12.20 15.47 0.95
C THR A 434 -11.47 14.89 -0.25
N VAL A 435 -10.28 15.39 -0.52
CA VAL A 435 -9.40 14.95 -1.59
C VAL A 435 -8.32 14.06 -1.01
N ILE A 436 -8.12 12.90 -1.64
CA ILE A 436 -7.16 11.87 -1.28
C ILE A 436 -6.15 11.78 -2.43
N HIS A 437 -4.89 12.09 -2.14
CA HIS A 437 -3.79 11.91 -3.07
C HIS A 437 -2.90 10.77 -2.57
N ALA A 438 -2.85 9.68 -3.32
CA ALA A 438 -1.80 8.69 -3.18
C ALA A 438 -0.62 9.13 -4.04
N LYS A 439 0.58 9.09 -3.46
CA LYS A 439 1.79 9.49 -4.17
C LYS A 439 2.15 8.41 -5.19
N PRO A 440 2.30 8.74 -6.49
CA PRO A 440 2.87 7.81 -7.45
C PRO A 440 4.27 7.39 -7.00
N PRO A 441 4.59 6.09 -7.00
CA PRO A 441 5.92 5.66 -6.58
C PRO A 441 6.97 6.08 -7.63
N PRO A 442 8.23 6.22 -7.24
CA PRO A 442 9.28 6.73 -8.14
C PRO A 442 9.77 5.69 -9.15
N ALA A 443 9.43 4.41 -8.97
CA ALA A 443 9.91 3.33 -9.82
C ALA A 443 8.89 2.21 -9.96
N TRP A 444 8.82 1.62 -11.16
CA TRP A 444 7.89 0.54 -11.51
C TRP A 444 8.59 -0.58 -12.26
N GLN A 445 8.22 -1.82 -11.95
CA GLN A 445 8.65 -2.95 -12.76
C GLN A 445 7.88 -2.95 -14.09
N SER A 446 8.54 -3.26 -15.19
CA SER A 446 7.89 -3.31 -16.51
C SER A 446 6.70 -4.26 -16.55
N TRP A 447 6.75 -5.35 -15.77
CA TRP A 447 5.62 -6.24 -15.54
C TRP A 447 4.41 -5.56 -14.86
N SER A 448 4.61 -4.74 -13.82
CA SER A 448 3.50 -4.11 -13.09
C SER A 448 2.77 -3.05 -13.91
N MET A 449 3.47 -2.41 -14.84
CA MET A 449 2.84 -1.53 -15.82
C MET A 449 1.86 -2.28 -16.73
N ALA A 450 2.03 -3.59 -16.91
CA ALA A 450 1.24 -4.42 -17.81
C ALA A 450 -0.02 -5.03 -17.17
N SER A 451 0.03 -5.34 -15.87
CA SER A 451 -1.06 -6.02 -15.15
C SER A 451 -2.33 -5.18 -15.03
N VAL A 452 -2.20 -3.85 -15.07
CA VAL A 452 -3.29 -2.88 -14.83
C VAL A 452 -4.09 -2.57 -16.11
N GLU A 453 -3.58 -2.89 -17.30
CA GLU A 453 -4.08 -2.37 -18.59
C GLU A 453 -5.15 -3.24 -19.29
N SER A 454 -6.01 -3.91 -18.50
CA SER A 454 -7.24 -4.62 -18.90
C SER A 454 -7.14 -6.10 -19.31
N ARG A 455 -8.31 -6.77 -19.38
CA ARG A 455 -8.53 -8.12 -19.96
C ARG A 455 -7.97 -8.27 -21.39
N TRP A 456 -7.73 -7.17 -22.12
CA TRP A 456 -7.13 -7.21 -23.46
C TRP A 456 -5.66 -7.66 -23.42
N ALA A 457 -4.86 -7.13 -22.47
CA ALA A 457 -3.48 -7.56 -22.25
C ALA A 457 -3.37 -9.03 -21.79
N GLN A 458 -4.39 -9.53 -21.09
CA GLN A 458 -4.46 -10.91 -20.61
C GLN A 458 -4.67 -11.95 -21.73
N THR A 459 -5.26 -11.56 -22.87
CA THR A 459 -5.61 -12.51 -23.95
C THR A 459 -4.57 -12.60 -25.07
N HIS A 460 -3.72 -11.57 -25.23
CA HIS A 460 -2.74 -11.47 -26.31
C HIS A 460 -1.30 -11.27 -25.81
N TRP A 461 -1.04 -11.75 -24.59
CA TRP A 461 0.26 -11.67 -23.94
C TRP A 461 1.36 -12.29 -24.81
N ASN A 462 2.29 -11.46 -25.30
CA ASN A 462 3.52 -11.91 -25.93
C ASN A 462 4.64 -10.88 -25.76
N GLU A 463 5.87 -11.35 -25.91
CA GLU A 463 7.11 -10.56 -25.88
C GLU A 463 7.06 -9.29 -26.76
N LYS A 464 6.37 -9.36 -27.90
CA LYS A 464 6.17 -8.24 -28.82
C LYS A 464 5.42 -7.07 -28.17
N TRP A 465 4.47 -7.34 -27.27
CA TRP A 465 3.77 -6.27 -26.54
C TRP A 465 4.72 -5.56 -25.55
N SER A 466 5.52 -6.30 -24.79
CA SER A 466 6.51 -5.73 -23.87
C SER A 466 7.54 -4.86 -24.60
N HIS A 467 8.05 -5.32 -25.75
CA HIS A 467 8.94 -4.52 -26.60
C HIS A 467 8.26 -3.24 -27.10
N ARG A 468 7.00 -3.33 -27.56
CA ARG A 468 6.27 -2.15 -28.01
C ARG A 468 6.11 -1.15 -26.87
N ARG A 469 5.76 -1.61 -25.67
CA ARG A 469 5.61 -0.73 -24.51
C ARG A 469 6.92 -0.06 -24.12
N HIS A 470 8.00 -0.84 -24.05
CA HIS A 470 9.35 -0.33 -23.82
C HIS A 470 9.70 0.79 -24.82
N ALA A 471 9.47 0.55 -26.12
CA ALA A 471 9.74 1.54 -27.17
C ALA A 471 8.89 2.82 -27.05
N LEU A 472 7.64 2.72 -26.57
CA LEU A 472 6.79 3.90 -26.32
C LEU A 472 7.33 4.74 -25.16
N ILE A 473 7.72 4.11 -24.05
CA ILE A 473 8.30 4.81 -22.89
C ILE A 473 9.64 5.46 -23.28
N GLU A 474 10.51 4.74 -23.97
CA GLU A 474 11.74 5.34 -24.51
C GLU A 474 11.45 6.50 -25.47
N GLY A 475 10.39 6.43 -26.27
CA GLY A 475 9.93 7.54 -27.10
C GLY A 475 9.57 8.78 -26.29
N LEU A 476 8.89 8.59 -25.14
CA LEU A 476 8.55 9.68 -24.23
C LEU A 476 9.81 10.30 -23.59
N ILE A 477 10.79 9.46 -23.21
CA ILE A 477 12.08 9.89 -22.67
C ILE A 477 12.87 10.67 -23.73
N ARG A 478 13.07 10.10 -24.93
CA ARG A 478 13.81 10.73 -26.04
C ARG A 478 13.24 12.09 -26.43
N ARG A 479 11.93 12.28 -26.30
CA ARG A 479 11.25 13.54 -26.60
C ARG A 479 11.20 14.51 -25.43
N GLY A 480 11.76 14.16 -24.28
CA GLY A 480 11.77 15.00 -23.08
C GLY A 480 10.38 15.17 -22.44
N ILE A 481 9.41 14.32 -22.77
CA ILE A 481 8.06 14.39 -22.20
C ILE A 481 8.08 13.94 -20.74
N ILE A 482 8.77 12.83 -20.47
CA ILE A 482 9.04 12.32 -19.13
C ILE A 482 10.54 12.36 -18.86
N ASP A 483 10.92 12.37 -17.58
CA ASP A 483 12.30 12.13 -17.15
C ASP A 483 12.34 10.79 -16.41
N ALA A 484 12.96 9.80 -17.06
CA ALA A 484 13.01 8.44 -16.57
C ALA A 484 14.21 7.69 -17.16
N GLU A 485 14.67 6.68 -16.45
CA GLU A 485 15.72 5.76 -16.86
C GLU A 485 15.28 4.31 -16.60
N PHE A 486 15.80 3.39 -17.41
CA PHE A 486 15.62 1.97 -17.15
C PHE A 486 16.87 1.39 -16.51
N ASP A 487 16.70 0.45 -15.57
CA ASP A 487 17.82 -0.31 -15.03
C ASP A 487 18.51 -1.19 -16.10
N ASP A 488 19.67 -1.75 -15.75
CA ASP A 488 20.48 -2.59 -16.64
C ASP A 488 20.00 -4.06 -16.71
N ASN A 489 18.77 -4.36 -16.25
CA ASN A 489 18.28 -5.74 -16.25
C ASN A 489 18.08 -6.24 -17.70
N PRO A 490 18.76 -7.32 -18.13
CA PRO A 490 18.63 -7.83 -19.49
C PRO A 490 17.26 -8.44 -19.77
N ASN A 491 16.53 -8.84 -18.72
CA ASN A 491 15.17 -9.34 -18.87
C ASN A 491 14.19 -8.16 -18.89
N LEU A 492 13.63 -7.87 -20.06
CA LEU A 492 12.64 -6.80 -20.25
C LEU A 492 11.43 -6.90 -19.31
N PHE A 493 11.02 -8.12 -18.91
CA PHE A 493 9.89 -8.28 -17.99
C PHE A 493 10.22 -7.89 -16.55
N SER A 494 11.50 -7.95 -16.18
CA SER A 494 12.00 -7.63 -14.85
C SER A 494 12.71 -6.27 -14.80
N ARG A 495 12.75 -5.55 -15.93
CA ARG A 495 13.37 -4.24 -16.05
C ARG A 495 12.57 -3.20 -15.29
N THR A 496 13.25 -2.42 -14.46
CA THR A 496 12.62 -1.33 -13.69
C THR A 496 12.76 -0.02 -14.44
N VAL A 497 11.69 0.76 -14.52
CA VAL A 497 11.74 2.17 -14.94
C VAL A 497 11.73 3.04 -13.68
N HIS A 498 12.77 3.84 -13.52
CA HIS A 498 12.90 4.85 -12.47
C HIS A 498 12.52 6.20 -13.08
N CYS A 499 11.53 6.88 -12.51
CA CYS A 499 10.98 8.11 -13.06
C CYS A 499 11.08 9.24 -12.04
N THR A 500 11.87 10.25 -12.40
CA THR A 500 12.01 11.49 -11.63
C THR A 500 10.90 12.48 -11.95
N ARG A 501 10.39 12.45 -13.20
CA ARG A 501 9.27 13.30 -13.65
C ARG A 501 8.31 12.55 -14.56
N LEU A 502 7.11 12.31 -14.05
CA LEU A 502 5.96 11.80 -14.79
C LEU A 502 4.85 12.86 -14.80
N PRO A 503 4.66 13.62 -15.89
CA PRO A 503 3.68 14.71 -15.93
C PRO A 503 2.26 14.25 -15.62
N ALA A 504 1.88 13.04 -16.02
CA ALA A 504 0.67 12.37 -15.60
C ALA A 504 0.82 10.85 -15.72
N PRO A 505 0.21 10.05 -14.82
CA PRO A 505 0.39 8.60 -14.80
C PRO A 505 -0.13 7.90 -16.07
N TRP A 506 -1.10 8.50 -16.75
CA TRP A 506 -1.69 7.90 -17.95
C TRP A 506 -0.83 8.02 -19.21
N LEU A 507 0.15 8.93 -19.25
CA LEU A 507 1.11 9.01 -20.37
C LEU A 507 1.94 7.73 -20.48
N VAL A 508 2.12 7.11 -19.31
CA VAL A 508 2.50 5.71 -19.09
C VAL A 508 1.93 4.76 -20.11
N ARG A 509 0.60 4.84 -20.27
CA ARG A 509 -0.31 3.72 -20.49
C ARG A 509 -0.40 3.25 -21.93
N ALA A 510 -1.21 2.22 -22.18
CA ALA A 510 -1.52 1.75 -23.52
C ALA A 510 -1.95 2.93 -24.41
N PRO A 511 -1.55 2.99 -25.69
CA PRO A 511 -1.82 4.13 -26.57
C PRO A 511 -3.29 4.58 -26.59
N GLU A 512 -4.22 3.64 -26.54
CA GLU A 512 -5.66 3.89 -26.53
C GLU A 512 -6.11 4.61 -25.25
N LEU A 513 -5.60 4.17 -24.09
CA LEU A 513 -5.88 4.79 -22.79
C LEU A 513 -5.24 6.17 -22.68
N ALA A 514 -3.97 6.28 -23.08
CA ALA A 514 -3.24 7.54 -23.06
C ALA A 514 -3.91 8.57 -23.97
N ALA A 515 -4.27 8.19 -25.20
CA ALA A 515 -4.92 9.08 -26.15
C ALA A 515 -6.32 9.53 -25.70
N SER A 516 -7.12 8.60 -25.15
CA SER A 516 -8.44 8.91 -24.59
C SER A 516 -8.34 9.89 -23.41
N ALA A 517 -7.44 9.62 -22.46
CA ALA A 517 -7.18 10.49 -21.32
C ALA A 517 -6.66 11.86 -21.74
N ASN A 518 -5.75 11.92 -22.73
CA ASN A 518 -5.25 13.17 -23.28
C ASN A 518 -6.35 13.99 -23.96
N ALA A 519 -7.25 13.37 -24.73
CA ALA A 519 -8.38 14.06 -25.36
C ALA A 519 -9.33 14.66 -24.31
N PHE A 520 -9.65 13.89 -23.28
CA PHE A 520 -10.46 14.36 -22.15
C PHE A 520 -9.76 15.51 -21.40
N TYR A 521 -8.46 15.36 -21.13
CA TYR A 521 -7.67 16.35 -20.40
C TYR A 521 -7.52 17.66 -21.17
N GLU A 522 -7.32 17.60 -22.49
CA GLU A 522 -7.25 18.78 -23.36
C GLU A 522 -8.58 19.56 -23.39
N ASN A 523 -9.72 18.88 -23.26
CA ASN A 523 -11.02 19.56 -23.12
C ASN A 523 -11.14 20.30 -21.78
N LEU A 524 -10.59 19.75 -20.69
CA LEU A 524 -10.59 20.40 -19.38
C LEU A 524 -9.56 21.54 -19.29
N TYR A 525 -8.42 21.36 -19.95
CA TYR A 525 -7.27 22.25 -19.94
C TYR A 525 -6.80 22.49 -21.38
N PRO A 526 -7.46 23.39 -22.14
CA PRO A 526 -7.08 23.68 -23.52
C PRO A 526 -5.62 24.14 -23.63
N GLY A 527 -4.85 23.53 -24.51
CA GLY A 527 -3.41 23.78 -24.70
C GLY A 527 -2.49 22.98 -23.78
N ALA A 528 -3.03 22.09 -22.95
CA ALA A 528 -2.22 21.29 -22.03
C ALA A 528 -1.19 20.43 -22.76
N LEU A 529 -1.58 19.72 -23.82
CA LEU A 529 -0.66 18.87 -24.60
C LEU A 529 0.47 19.70 -25.25
N ALA A 530 0.13 20.88 -25.76
CA ALA A 530 1.09 21.78 -26.39
C ALA A 530 2.18 22.25 -25.40
N THR A 531 1.82 22.42 -24.12
CA THR A 531 2.77 22.76 -23.05
C THR A 531 3.83 21.68 -22.83
N LEU A 532 3.49 20.41 -23.09
CA LEU A 532 4.47 19.31 -23.09
C LEU A 532 5.19 19.14 -24.43
N GLY A 533 4.89 19.95 -25.45
CA GLY A 533 5.42 19.77 -26.80
C GLY A 533 4.77 18.61 -27.56
N ILE A 534 3.59 18.14 -27.13
CA ILE A 534 2.82 17.09 -27.81
C ILE A 534 1.80 17.77 -28.74
N PRO A 535 1.88 17.60 -30.07
CA PRO A 535 0.84 18.09 -30.96
C PRO A 535 -0.50 17.41 -30.66
N GLN A 536 -1.59 18.19 -30.58
CA GLN A 536 -2.90 17.68 -30.16
C GLN A 536 -3.35 16.46 -30.98
N HIS A 537 -3.28 16.54 -32.31
CA HIS A 537 -3.65 15.43 -33.21
C HIS A 537 -2.82 14.15 -33.04
N ILE A 538 -1.64 14.24 -32.42
CA ILE A 538 -0.81 13.09 -32.03
C ILE A 538 -1.23 12.60 -30.65
N GLY A 539 -1.40 13.53 -29.69
CA GLY A 539 -1.74 13.23 -28.31
C GLY A 539 -3.11 12.58 -28.13
N THR A 540 -4.05 12.82 -29.05
CA THR A 540 -5.44 12.36 -28.95
C THR A 540 -5.80 11.23 -29.92
N ASP A 541 -4.83 10.70 -30.68
CA ASP A 541 -5.04 9.55 -31.58
C ASP A 541 -4.03 8.44 -31.26
N ALA A 542 -4.50 7.27 -30.85
CA ALA A 542 -3.66 6.16 -30.38
C ALA A 542 -2.64 5.68 -31.44
N SER A 543 -3.03 5.73 -32.72
CA SER A 543 -2.17 5.30 -33.83
C SER A 543 -1.09 6.33 -34.13
N ALA A 544 -1.42 7.62 -34.15
CA ALA A 544 -0.49 8.72 -34.30
C ALA A 544 0.48 8.79 -33.10
N TRP A 545 -0.04 8.66 -31.88
CA TRP A 545 0.74 8.54 -30.64
C TRP A 545 1.80 7.44 -30.75
N THR A 546 1.38 6.23 -31.13
CA THR A 546 2.30 5.09 -31.31
C THR A 546 3.38 5.43 -32.32
N ARG A 547 2.99 5.83 -33.55
CA ARG A 547 3.95 6.11 -34.63
C ARG A 547 4.97 7.19 -34.23
N TRP A 548 4.49 8.26 -33.60
CA TRP A 548 5.32 9.39 -33.21
C TRP A 548 6.34 9.04 -32.11
N LEU A 549 5.99 8.18 -31.16
CA LEU A 549 6.91 7.74 -30.11
C LEU A 549 7.92 6.69 -30.61
N THR A 550 7.52 5.84 -31.55
CA THR A 550 8.39 4.79 -32.10
C THR A 550 9.24 5.24 -33.31
N SER A 551 8.95 6.40 -33.91
CA SER A 551 9.80 6.96 -34.97
C SER A 551 11.05 7.62 -34.37
N ASP A 552 12.17 7.55 -35.08
CA ASP A 552 13.35 8.33 -34.72
C ASP A 552 13.00 9.83 -34.68
N ALA A 553 13.43 10.51 -33.62
CA ALA A 553 13.25 11.94 -33.49
C ALA A 553 14.21 12.63 -34.47
N HIS A 554 13.66 13.20 -35.55
CA HIS A 554 14.40 14.09 -36.44
C HIS A 554 14.52 15.50 -35.86
#